data_AF-A0A963DID5-F1
#
_entry.id   AF-A0A963DID5-F1
#
_cell.length_a   1.000
_cell.length_b   1.000
_cell.length_c   1.000
_cell.angle_alpha   90.00
_cell.angle_beta   90.00
_cell.angle_gamma   90.00
#
_symmetry.space_group_name_H-M   'P 1'
#
loop_
_entity.id
_entity.type
_entity.pdbx_description
1 polymer ?
#
loop_
_entity_poly.entity_id
_entity_poly.type
_entity_poly.pdbx_seq_one_letter_code
_entity_poly.pdbx_strand_id
1 'polypeptide(L)'
;MTTGIDQAQPATRERAAPSNSFLRLRKKIERAAGEAIADYRMIEDGDVVMVCVSGGKDSFTLLSTLLALRERAPVDFRVIAMNLDQRQPGFPADVLPRYFESIGVEYRIVTEDTYSIVRDKIPGGKTTCSLCSRLRRGIIYRTASELGATRIALGHHRDDMLETLFLNMFFGGRIKAMPPKLVSDDGRHMVIRPLAYCPERLIARYADAMGYPIIPCNLCGSQANAQRQQVKAMLADWASAYPGRIESLTTAMKNVVPSHLGDRNLFDFANLRRGEKPAEGDTAFDSPVMIVSPAGHSPEQIASHRVTAHGGGRSCDG
;
A
#
# COMPACT_ATOMS: atom_id res chain seq x y z
N MET A 1 -52.30 2.69 -41.40
CA MET A 1 -51.07 3.51 -41.23
C MET A 1 -50.65 3.38 -39.78
N THR A 2 -49.73 2.47 -39.50
CA THR A 2 -49.17 2.23 -38.17
C THR A 2 -47.66 2.14 -38.38
N THR A 3 -46.98 3.26 -38.17
CA THR A 3 -45.53 3.38 -38.27
C THR A 3 -44.90 2.82 -36.99
N GLY A 4 -44.25 1.67 -37.11
CA GLY A 4 -43.36 1.14 -36.08
C GLY A 4 -42.11 2.00 -35.97
N ILE A 5 -41.82 2.45 -34.75
CA ILE A 5 -40.54 3.07 -34.41
C ILE A 5 -39.65 1.93 -33.91
N ASP A 6 -38.72 1.56 -34.78
CA ASP A 6 -37.63 0.62 -34.52
C ASP A 6 -36.68 1.25 -33.49
N GLN A 7 -36.73 0.79 -32.25
CA GLN A 7 -35.77 1.20 -31.22
C GLN A 7 -34.48 0.39 -31.39
N ALA A 8 -33.53 0.98 -32.11
CA ALA A 8 -32.17 0.47 -32.22
C ALA A 8 -31.52 0.38 -30.83
N GLN A 9 -31.15 -0.83 -30.43
CA GLN A 9 -30.33 -1.11 -29.25
C GLN A 9 -28.90 -0.55 -29.46
N PRO A 10 -28.27 0.06 -28.44
CA PRO A 10 -26.89 0.53 -28.58
C PRO A 10 -25.95 -0.67 -28.63
N ALA A 11 -25.18 -0.75 -29.72
CA ALA A 11 -24.14 -1.75 -29.93
C ALA A 11 -23.13 -1.75 -28.78
N THR A 12 -22.98 -2.91 -28.14
CA THR A 12 -21.87 -3.20 -27.23
C THR A 12 -20.56 -3.05 -27.99
N ARG A 13 -19.79 -1.99 -27.70
CA ARG A 13 -18.41 -1.86 -28.18
C ARG A 13 -17.61 -3.05 -27.65
N GLU A 14 -17.30 -3.98 -28.55
CA GLU A 14 -16.33 -5.05 -28.33
C GLU A 14 -15.03 -4.42 -27.82
N ARG A 15 -14.66 -4.69 -26.56
CA ARG A 15 -13.42 -4.16 -25.98
C ARG A 15 -12.25 -4.82 -26.71
N ALA A 16 -11.49 -4.03 -27.46
CA ALA A 16 -10.26 -4.47 -28.10
C ALA A 16 -9.36 -5.19 -27.09
N ALA A 17 -8.69 -6.25 -27.53
CA ALA A 17 -7.82 -7.04 -26.68
C ALA A 17 -6.77 -6.15 -25.98
N PRO A 18 -6.52 -6.36 -24.68
CA PRO A 18 -5.59 -5.52 -23.93
C PRO A 18 -4.18 -5.58 -24.53
N SER A 19 -3.54 -4.43 -24.64
CA SER A 19 -2.18 -4.34 -25.19
C SER A 19 -1.16 -5.10 -24.33
N ASN A 20 -0.10 -5.61 -24.95
CA ASN A 20 0.99 -6.31 -24.24
C ASN A 20 1.65 -5.43 -23.17
N SER A 21 1.76 -4.12 -23.40
CA SER A 21 2.32 -3.19 -22.42
C SER A 21 1.42 -3.05 -21.19
N PHE A 22 0.10 -3.00 -21.37
CA PHE A 22 -0.87 -3.01 -20.28
C PHE A 22 -0.82 -4.33 -19.49
N LEU A 23 -0.81 -5.47 -20.16
CA LEU A 23 -0.73 -6.78 -19.49
C LEU A 23 0.55 -6.91 -18.63
N ARG A 24 1.69 -6.43 -19.13
CA ARG A 24 2.95 -6.37 -18.35
C ARG A 24 2.86 -5.42 -17.16
N LEU A 25 2.23 -4.25 -17.32
CA LEU A 25 2.01 -3.29 -16.23
C LEU A 25 1.12 -3.89 -15.14
N ARG A 26 -0.02 -4.48 -15.52
CA ARG A 26 -0.96 -5.16 -14.62
C ARG A 26 -0.24 -6.26 -13.83
N LYS A 27 0.49 -7.15 -14.52
CA LYS A 27 1.27 -8.22 -13.87
C LYS A 27 2.31 -7.68 -12.87
N LYS A 28 2.93 -6.52 -13.13
CA LYS A 28 3.89 -5.91 -12.19
C LYS A 28 3.21 -5.45 -10.90
N ILE A 29 2.03 -4.83 -10.99
CA ILE A 29 1.26 -4.39 -9.82
C ILE A 29 0.73 -5.60 -9.05
N GLU A 30 0.09 -6.55 -9.73
CA GLU A 30 -0.42 -7.78 -9.12
C GLU A 30 0.70 -8.55 -8.40
N ARG A 31 1.87 -8.70 -9.02
CA ARG A 31 3.02 -9.37 -8.40
C ARG A 31 3.52 -8.64 -7.15
N ALA A 32 3.74 -7.32 -7.25
CA ALA A 32 4.24 -6.54 -6.11
C ALA A 32 3.25 -6.55 -4.94
N ALA A 33 1.95 -6.48 -5.23
CA ALA A 33 0.91 -6.57 -4.20
C ALA A 33 0.82 -7.97 -3.59
N GLY A 34 0.89 -9.03 -4.41
CA GLY A 34 0.94 -10.42 -3.95
C GLY A 34 2.14 -10.71 -3.05
N GLU A 35 3.33 -10.22 -3.43
CA GLU A 35 4.55 -10.29 -2.61
C GLU A 35 4.35 -9.59 -1.26
N ALA A 36 3.82 -8.37 -1.24
CA ALA A 36 3.53 -7.66 0.01
C ALA A 36 2.49 -8.40 0.88
N ILE A 37 1.43 -8.94 0.27
CA ILE A 37 0.42 -9.72 0.99
C ILE A 37 1.06 -10.96 1.63
N ALA A 38 1.94 -11.65 0.91
CA ALA A 38 2.62 -12.85 1.40
C ALA A 38 3.62 -12.53 2.52
N ASP A 39 4.55 -11.59 2.28
CA ASP A 39 5.61 -11.22 3.23
C ASP A 39 5.06 -10.77 4.58
N TYR A 40 3.92 -10.07 4.58
CA TYR A 40 3.29 -9.57 5.80
C TYR A 40 2.07 -10.37 6.26
N ARG A 41 1.73 -11.47 5.59
CA ARG A 41 0.52 -12.29 5.84
C ARG A 41 -0.73 -11.41 5.97
N MET A 42 -0.99 -10.56 4.98
CA MET A 42 -2.04 -9.54 5.05
C MET A 42 -3.46 -10.10 4.90
N ILE A 43 -3.61 -11.23 4.22
CA ILE A 43 -4.90 -11.88 3.95
C ILE A 43 -4.70 -13.38 4.16
N GLU A 44 -5.63 -14.00 4.87
CA GLU A 44 -5.68 -15.41 5.26
C GLU A 44 -7.04 -16.00 4.89
N ASP A 45 -7.15 -17.33 4.92
CA ASP A 45 -8.38 -18.05 4.57
C ASP A 45 -9.55 -17.64 5.47
N GLY A 46 -10.71 -17.40 4.86
CA GLY A 46 -11.92 -16.93 5.53
C GLY A 46 -11.95 -15.43 5.85
N ASP A 47 -10.91 -14.66 5.54
CA ASP A 47 -10.90 -13.22 5.81
C ASP A 47 -12.02 -12.49 5.03
N VAL A 48 -12.64 -11.52 5.71
CA VAL A 48 -13.47 -10.49 5.07
C VAL A 48 -12.64 -9.22 4.96
N VAL A 49 -12.34 -8.81 3.74
CA VAL A 49 -11.49 -7.67 3.39
C VAL A 49 -12.34 -6.49 2.94
N MET A 50 -12.47 -5.48 3.81
CA MET A 50 -13.10 -4.21 3.47
C MET A 50 -12.07 -3.29 2.81
N VAL A 51 -12.28 -2.91 1.55
CA VAL A 51 -11.39 -2.04 0.79
C VAL A 51 -11.92 -0.61 0.82
N CYS A 52 -11.18 0.32 1.43
CA CYS A 52 -11.58 1.71 1.48
C CYS A 52 -11.29 2.42 0.15
N VAL A 53 -12.34 2.75 -0.61
CA VAL A 53 -12.28 3.40 -1.92
C VAL A 53 -12.63 4.86 -1.79
N SER A 54 -11.63 5.72 -1.96
CA SER A 54 -11.76 7.18 -1.88
C SER A 54 -12.20 7.85 -3.18
N GLY A 55 -12.17 7.12 -4.31
CA GLY A 55 -12.31 7.70 -5.66
C GLY A 55 -11.00 8.17 -6.28
N GLY A 56 -9.87 7.97 -5.59
CA GLY A 56 -8.53 8.24 -6.11
C GLY A 56 -7.91 7.04 -6.83
N LYS A 57 -6.86 7.31 -7.62
CA LYS A 57 -6.14 6.32 -8.44
C LYS A 57 -5.65 5.10 -7.64
N ASP A 58 -5.18 5.35 -6.42
CA ASP A 58 -4.53 4.34 -5.59
C ASP A 58 -5.58 3.38 -5.00
N SER A 59 -6.74 3.90 -4.59
CA SER A 59 -7.80 3.08 -3.99
C SER A 59 -8.58 2.28 -5.03
N PHE A 60 -8.77 2.80 -6.24
CA PHE A 60 -9.26 1.98 -7.37
C PHE A 60 -8.27 0.88 -7.74
N THR A 61 -6.99 1.21 -7.85
CA THR A 61 -5.94 0.23 -8.17
C THR A 61 -5.88 -0.89 -7.13
N LEU A 62 -5.99 -0.54 -5.84
CA LEU A 62 -6.06 -1.52 -4.77
C LEU A 62 -7.25 -2.48 -4.95
N LEU A 63 -8.45 -1.94 -5.19
CA LEU A 63 -9.66 -2.74 -5.35
C LEU A 63 -9.51 -3.73 -6.52
N SER A 64 -9.14 -3.24 -7.71
CA SER A 64 -8.98 -4.08 -8.89
C SER A 64 -7.88 -5.12 -8.72
N THR A 65 -6.79 -4.78 -8.02
CA THR A 65 -5.71 -5.72 -7.73
C THR A 65 -6.17 -6.84 -6.79
N LEU A 66 -6.90 -6.51 -5.72
CA LEU A 66 -7.40 -7.52 -4.79
C LEU A 66 -8.45 -8.43 -5.42
N LEU A 67 -9.34 -7.90 -6.25
CA LEU A 67 -10.31 -8.71 -7.01
C LEU A 67 -9.60 -9.69 -7.96
N ALA A 68 -8.58 -9.22 -8.69
CA ALA A 68 -7.80 -10.07 -9.59
C ALA A 68 -6.96 -11.13 -8.85
N LEU A 69 -6.41 -10.79 -7.68
CA LEU A 69 -5.66 -11.74 -6.85
C LEU A 69 -6.56 -12.79 -6.22
N ARG A 70 -7.78 -12.43 -5.78
CA ARG A 70 -8.76 -13.36 -5.22
C ARG A 70 -9.05 -14.53 -6.16
N GLU A 71 -9.14 -14.29 -7.46
CA GLU A 71 -9.39 -15.34 -8.47
C GLU A 71 -8.29 -16.41 -8.57
N ARG A 72 -7.08 -16.10 -8.08
CA ARG A 72 -5.90 -16.98 -8.21
C ARG A 72 -5.28 -17.33 -6.87
N ALA A 73 -5.82 -16.79 -5.78
CA ALA A 73 -5.25 -16.97 -4.45
C ALA A 73 -5.47 -18.41 -3.96
N PRO A 74 -4.52 -18.96 -3.19
CA PRO A 74 -4.67 -20.27 -2.57
C PRO A 74 -5.61 -20.24 -1.33
N VAL A 75 -6.21 -19.09 -1.03
CA VAL A 75 -7.07 -18.86 0.13
C VAL A 75 -8.38 -18.24 -0.34
N ASP A 76 -9.49 -18.61 0.28
CA ASP A 76 -10.80 -18.00 0.01
C ASP A 76 -10.99 -16.78 0.92
N PHE A 77 -11.29 -15.63 0.33
CA PHE A 77 -11.55 -14.40 1.08
C PHE A 77 -12.57 -13.53 0.35
N ARG A 78 -13.40 -12.84 1.13
CA ARG A 78 -14.44 -11.94 0.61
C ARG A 78 -13.89 -10.52 0.51
N VAL A 79 -14.29 -9.80 -0.54
CA VAL A 79 -13.93 -8.40 -0.76
C VAL A 79 -15.20 -7.56 -0.76
N ILE A 80 -15.22 -6.52 0.08
CA ILE A 80 -16.30 -5.53 0.14
C ILE A 80 -15.70 -4.14 -0.09
N ALA A 81 -16.14 -3.43 -1.11
CA ALA A 81 -15.74 -2.04 -1.31
C ALA A 81 -16.47 -1.12 -0.32
N MET A 82 -15.78 -0.16 0.27
CA MET A 82 -16.38 0.80 1.19
C MET A 82 -15.97 2.22 0.80
N ASN A 83 -16.96 3.11 0.68
CA ASN A 83 -16.72 4.54 0.54
C ASN A 83 -17.32 5.30 1.72
N LEU A 84 -16.61 6.35 2.16
CA LEU A 84 -17.12 7.35 3.08
C LEU A 84 -17.39 8.66 2.33
N ASP A 85 -18.66 8.96 2.10
CA ASP A 85 -19.13 10.27 1.68
C ASP A 85 -19.20 11.19 2.90
N GLN A 86 -18.28 12.17 2.93
CA GLN A 86 -18.14 13.12 4.03
C GLN A 86 -19.03 14.36 3.87
N ARG A 87 -19.98 14.36 2.92
CA ARG A 87 -20.88 15.48 2.57
C ARG A 87 -20.16 16.77 2.19
N GLN A 88 -19.03 16.64 1.52
CA GLN A 88 -18.33 17.83 1.02
C GLN A 88 -19.14 18.50 -0.10
N PRO A 89 -19.11 19.84 -0.17
CA PRO A 89 -19.64 20.56 -1.31
C PRO A 89 -19.02 20.07 -2.63
N GLY A 90 -19.86 19.66 -3.57
CA GLY A 90 -19.43 19.23 -4.92
C GLY A 90 -18.88 17.80 -5.01
N PHE A 91 -18.96 16.98 -3.95
CA PHE A 91 -18.60 15.56 -4.06
C PHE A 91 -19.60 14.80 -4.95
N PRO A 92 -19.14 14.11 -6.02
CA PRO A 92 -20.04 13.41 -6.94
C PRO A 92 -20.45 12.04 -6.36
N ALA A 93 -21.51 12.03 -5.54
CA ALA A 93 -21.95 10.86 -4.78
C ALA A 93 -22.38 9.66 -5.64
N ASP A 94 -22.69 9.87 -6.92
CA ASP A 94 -23.15 8.84 -7.86
C ASP A 94 -22.00 8.09 -8.57
N VAL A 95 -20.80 8.64 -8.61
CA VAL A 95 -19.67 8.08 -9.39
C VAL A 95 -19.23 6.71 -8.86
N LEU A 96 -19.02 6.59 -7.55
CA LEU A 96 -18.55 5.33 -6.94
C LEU A 96 -19.61 4.22 -6.94
N PRO A 97 -20.88 4.47 -6.56
CA PRO A 97 -21.95 3.47 -6.69
C PRO A 97 -22.05 2.90 -8.11
N ARG A 98 -22.13 3.77 -9.13
CA ARG A 98 -22.20 3.33 -10.53
C ARG A 98 -20.98 2.50 -10.93
N TYR A 99 -19.79 2.90 -10.50
CA TYR A 99 -18.59 2.13 -10.76
C TYR A 99 -18.65 0.73 -10.10
N PHE A 100 -19.04 0.65 -8.83
CA PHE A 100 -19.15 -0.64 -8.13
C PHE A 100 -20.20 -1.56 -8.76
N GLU A 101 -21.36 -1.02 -9.11
CA GLU A 101 -22.41 -1.73 -9.85
C GLU A 101 -21.88 -2.24 -11.20
N SER A 102 -21.12 -1.41 -11.94
CA SER A 102 -20.58 -1.78 -13.26
C SER A 102 -19.58 -2.95 -13.22
N ILE A 103 -18.91 -3.16 -12.09
CA ILE A 103 -17.96 -4.27 -11.90
C ILE A 103 -18.54 -5.42 -11.05
N GLY A 104 -19.78 -5.29 -10.59
CA GLY A 104 -20.46 -6.31 -9.78
C GLY A 104 -19.80 -6.61 -8.44
N VAL A 105 -19.09 -5.64 -7.84
CA VAL A 105 -18.47 -5.82 -6.53
C VAL A 105 -19.48 -5.54 -5.42
N GLU A 106 -19.44 -6.30 -4.33
CA GLU A 106 -20.19 -5.94 -3.13
C GLU A 106 -19.65 -4.63 -2.55
N TYR A 107 -20.54 -3.72 -2.15
CA TYR A 107 -20.13 -2.43 -1.62
C TYR A 107 -21.01 -1.87 -0.50
N ARG A 108 -20.43 -0.93 0.27
CA ARG A 108 -21.11 -0.10 1.26
C ARG A 108 -20.73 1.37 1.06
N ILE A 109 -21.73 2.22 0.84
CA ILE A 109 -21.57 3.68 0.94
C ILE A 109 -22.00 4.10 2.34
N VAL A 110 -21.12 4.80 3.06
CA VAL A 110 -21.43 5.42 4.35
C VAL A 110 -21.44 6.92 4.14
N THR A 111 -22.51 7.58 4.57
CA THR A 111 -22.67 9.02 4.40
C THR A 111 -22.76 9.71 5.75
N GLU A 112 -21.74 10.49 6.10
CA GLU A 112 -21.67 11.21 7.38
C GLU A 112 -21.05 12.60 7.18
N ASP A 113 -21.71 13.64 7.67
CA ASP A 113 -21.23 15.02 7.55
C ASP A 113 -20.09 15.32 8.54
N THR A 114 -18.91 14.77 8.23
CA THR A 114 -17.68 15.13 8.94
C THR A 114 -17.11 16.45 8.47
N TYR A 115 -17.49 16.94 7.28
CA TYR A 115 -16.99 18.18 6.72
C TYR A 115 -17.42 19.37 7.56
N SER A 116 -18.71 19.52 7.84
CA SER A 116 -19.24 20.62 8.67
C SER A 116 -18.66 20.57 10.08
N ILE A 117 -18.58 19.38 10.70
CA ILE A 117 -17.97 19.19 12.03
C ILE A 117 -16.53 19.72 12.08
N VAL A 118 -15.72 19.44 11.06
CA VAL A 118 -14.33 19.89 11.00
C VAL A 118 -14.26 21.40 10.81
N ARG A 119 -15.12 21.98 9.96
CA ARG A 119 -15.20 23.43 9.72
C ARG A 119 -15.63 24.20 10.97
N ASP A 120 -16.60 23.68 11.71
CA ASP A 120 -17.12 24.32 12.92
C ASP A 120 -16.10 24.30 14.06
N LYS A 121 -15.36 23.19 14.21
CA LYS A 121 -14.42 23.01 15.32
C LYS A 121 -13.04 23.62 15.10
N ILE A 122 -12.65 23.88 13.85
CA ILE A 122 -11.31 24.36 13.51
C ILE A 122 -11.43 25.71 12.80
N PRO A 123 -11.02 26.81 13.46
CA PRO A 123 -11.00 28.14 12.85
C PRO A 123 -10.23 28.15 11.52
N GLY A 124 -10.66 29.01 10.60
CA GLY A 124 -10.00 29.20 9.31
C GLY A 124 -8.49 29.43 9.45
N GLY A 125 -7.70 28.81 8.56
CA GLY A 125 -6.24 28.93 8.54
C GLY A 125 -5.48 27.88 9.36
N LYS A 126 -6.15 27.15 10.27
CA LYS A 126 -5.52 26.07 11.05
C LYS A 126 -5.63 24.71 10.34
N THR A 127 -4.70 23.81 10.65
CA THR A 127 -4.63 22.47 10.05
C THR A 127 -5.83 21.61 10.44
N THR A 128 -6.65 21.25 9.45
CA THR A 128 -7.86 20.42 9.63
C THR A 128 -7.60 18.91 9.60
N CYS A 129 -6.46 18.50 9.05
CA CYS A 129 -6.14 17.10 8.74
C CYS A 129 -6.16 16.17 9.95
N SER A 130 -5.75 16.65 11.14
CA SER A 130 -5.71 15.82 12.35
C SER A 130 -7.11 15.35 12.77
N LEU A 131 -8.06 16.29 12.90
CA LEU A 131 -9.44 15.98 13.28
C LEU A 131 -10.16 15.19 12.19
N CYS A 132 -10.03 15.59 10.92
CA CYS A 132 -10.63 14.87 9.79
C CYS A 132 -10.15 13.40 9.73
N SER A 133 -8.84 13.16 9.88
CA SER A 133 -8.27 11.81 9.89
C SER A 133 -8.79 10.95 11.05
N ARG A 134 -8.95 11.55 12.24
CA ARG A 134 -9.51 10.86 13.42
C ARG A 134 -10.98 10.47 13.21
N LEU A 135 -11.81 11.41 12.75
CA LEU A 135 -13.23 11.15 12.47
C LEU A 135 -13.40 10.06 11.42
N ARG A 136 -12.71 10.20 10.27
CA ARG A 136 -12.75 9.21 9.19
C ARG A 136 -12.35 7.82 9.66
N ARG A 137 -11.29 7.71 10.47
CA ARG A 137 -10.83 6.41 11.00
C ARG A 137 -11.87 5.77 11.92
N GLY A 138 -12.48 6.55 12.81
CA GLY A 138 -13.54 6.05 13.70
C GLY A 138 -14.73 5.48 12.92
N ILE A 139 -15.15 6.17 11.86
CA ILE A 139 -16.23 5.71 10.98
C ILE A 139 -15.84 4.43 10.25
N ILE A 140 -14.66 4.40 9.62
CA ILE A 140 -14.16 3.22 8.90
C ILE A 140 -14.12 2.00 9.83
N TYR A 141 -13.62 2.14 11.05
CA TYR A 141 -13.51 1.00 11.98
C TYR A 141 -14.88 0.53 12.45
N ARG A 142 -15.82 1.45 12.72
CA ARG A 142 -17.19 1.08 13.05
C ARG A 142 -17.85 0.31 11.89
N THR A 143 -17.74 0.81 10.66
CA THR A 143 -18.28 0.12 9.48
C THR A 143 -17.62 -1.23 9.26
N ALA A 144 -16.32 -1.35 9.52
CA ALA A 144 -15.62 -2.64 9.47
C ALA A 144 -16.25 -3.66 10.44
N SER A 145 -16.52 -3.24 11.69
CA SER A 145 -17.22 -4.09 12.68
C SER A 145 -18.61 -4.50 12.21
N GLU A 146 -19.41 -3.56 11.69
CA GLU A 146 -20.78 -3.82 11.21
C GLU A 146 -20.83 -4.81 10.02
N LEU A 147 -19.80 -4.77 9.17
CA LEU A 147 -19.68 -5.66 8.00
C LEU A 147 -19.02 -7.01 8.33
N GLY A 148 -18.57 -7.21 9.58
CA GLY A 148 -17.78 -8.38 9.96
C GLY A 148 -16.39 -8.42 9.31
N ALA A 149 -15.84 -7.27 8.92
CA ALA A 149 -14.56 -7.17 8.24
C ALA A 149 -13.40 -7.38 9.21
N THR A 150 -12.65 -8.46 8.97
CA THR A 150 -11.40 -8.80 9.66
C THR A 150 -10.21 -7.95 9.19
N ARG A 151 -10.21 -7.52 7.91
CA ARG A 151 -9.15 -6.72 7.30
C ARG A 151 -9.70 -5.41 6.75
N ILE A 152 -8.98 -4.32 6.99
CA ILE A 152 -9.26 -2.99 6.42
C ILE A 152 -8.13 -2.65 5.46
N ALA A 153 -8.38 -2.71 4.15
CA ALA A 153 -7.38 -2.44 3.13
C ALA A 153 -7.40 -0.96 2.70
N LEU A 154 -6.23 -0.31 2.77
CA LEU A 154 -6.04 1.09 2.39
C LEU A 154 -5.06 1.22 1.22
N GLY A 155 -5.37 2.12 0.27
CA GLY A 155 -4.60 2.30 -0.97
C GLY A 155 -3.23 2.96 -0.84
N HIS A 156 -2.60 2.93 0.34
CA HIS A 156 -1.28 3.52 0.52
C HIS A 156 -0.21 2.67 -0.17
N HIS A 157 0.69 3.32 -0.88
CA HIS A 157 1.71 2.66 -1.69
C HIS A 157 3.13 2.88 -1.16
N ARG A 158 4.13 2.29 -1.83
CA ARG A 158 5.55 2.35 -1.44
C ARG A 158 6.02 3.77 -1.16
N ASP A 159 5.73 4.69 -2.08
CA ASP A 159 6.17 6.08 -1.98
C ASP A 159 5.51 6.80 -0.79
N ASP A 160 4.24 6.53 -0.43
CA ASP A 160 3.60 7.07 0.79
C ASP A 160 4.34 6.63 2.07
N MET A 161 4.82 5.39 2.09
CA MET A 161 5.57 4.84 3.23
C MET A 161 6.91 5.54 3.38
N LEU A 162 7.63 5.79 2.27
CA LEU A 162 8.87 6.56 2.25
C LEU A 162 8.64 8.01 2.63
N GLU A 163 7.64 8.68 2.07
CA GLU A 163 7.27 10.04 2.46
C GLU A 163 7.00 10.11 3.97
N THR A 164 6.27 9.13 4.52
CA THR A 164 5.99 9.05 5.95
C THR A 164 7.26 8.85 6.77
N LEU A 165 8.20 8.02 6.31
CA LEU A 165 9.50 7.83 6.96
C LEU A 165 10.26 9.15 7.07
N PHE A 166 10.45 9.85 5.95
CA PHE A 166 11.21 11.10 5.92
C PHE A 166 10.51 12.22 6.69
N LEU A 167 9.18 12.29 6.65
CA LEU A 167 8.43 13.22 7.50
C LEU A 167 8.72 13.00 8.99
N ASN A 168 8.74 11.74 9.44
CA ASN A 168 9.05 11.44 10.83
C ASN A 168 10.53 11.66 11.18
N MET A 169 11.45 11.41 10.25
CA MET A 169 12.88 11.67 10.47
C MET A 169 13.17 13.17 10.57
N PHE A 170 12.68 13.97 9.63
CA PHE A 170 12.99 15.40 9.56
C PHE A 170 12.20 16.24 10.57
N PHE A 171 10.94 15.89 10.83
CA PHE A 171 10.05 16.73 11.64
C PHE A 171 9.55 16.05 12.93
N GLY A 172 9.76 14.75 13.07
CA GLY A 172 9.28 13.96 14.21
C GLY A 172 10.37 13.33 15.08
N GLY A 173 11.65 13.47 14.71
CA GLY A 173 12.79 12.94 15.46
C GLY A 173 12.79 11.42 15.63
N ARG A 174 12.17 10.66 14.71
CA ARG A 174 12.06 9.20 14.82
C ARG A 174 12.08 8.49 13.48
N ILE A 175 12.65 7.29 13.45
CA ILE A 175 12.61 6.39 12.30
C ILE A 175 11.26 5.65 12.33
N LYS A 176 10.27 6.20 11.64
CA LYS A 176 8.90 5.64 11.62
C LYS A 176 8.26 5.82 10.25
N ALA A 177 8.14 4.72 9.50
CA ALA A 177 7.35 4.66 8.28
C ALA A 177 5.87 4.36 8.60
N MET A 178 5.06 4.29 7.54
CA MET A 178 3.72 3.73 7.62
C MET A 178 3.82 2.19 7.55
N PRO A 179 3.35 1.42 8.54
CA PRO A 179 3.54 -0.03 8.53
C PRO A 179 2.67 -0.70 7.46
N PRO A 180 3.15 -1.76 6.80
CA PRO A 180 2.39 -2.47 5.77
C PRO A 180 1.16 -3.20 6.36
N LYS A 181 1.24 -3.62 7.63
CA LYS A 181 0.19 -4.28 8.40
C LYS A 181 0.19 -3.73 9.83
N LEU A 182 -0.97 -3.42 10.39
CA LEU A 182 -1.13 -2.80 11.70
C LEU A 182 -2.41 -3.30 12.37
N VAL A 183 -2.32 -3.69 13.65
CA VAL A 183 -3.50 -3.99 14.47
C VAL A 183 -4.10 -2.67 14.97
N SER A 184 -5.43 -2.53 14.96
CA SER A 184 -6.11 -1.37 15.54
C SER A 184 -5.85 -1.26 17.03
N ASP A 185 -5.95 -0.05 17.58
CA ASP A 185 -5.64 0.20 19.00
C ASP A 185 -6.53 -0.62 19.96
N ASP A 186 -7.73 -0.99 19.53
CA ASP A 186 -8.69 -1.84 20.27
C ASP A 186 -8.53 -3.34 19.99
N GLY A 187 -7.56 -3.74 19.17
CA GLY A 187 -7.28 -5.13 18.82
C GLY A 187 -8.27 -5.78 17.86
N ARG A 188 -9.37 -5.11 17.49
CA ARG A 188 -10.50 -5.72 16.77
C ARG A 188 -10.31 -5.84 15.27
N HIS A 189 -9.47 -4.99 14.66
CA HIS A 189 -9.31 -4.91 13.22
C HIS A 189 -7.84 -4.92 12.83
N MET A 190 -7.58 -5.40 11.62
CA MET A 190 -6.25 -5.38 11.04
C MET A 190 -6.23 -4.50 9.80
N VAL A 191 -5.46 -3.42 9.85
CA VAL A 191 -5.24 -2.50 8.73
C VAL A 191 -4.11 -3.03 7.86
N ILE A 192 -4.36 -3.17 6.57
CA ILE A 192 -3.41 -3.70 5.59
C ILE A 192 -3.20 -2.72 4.44
N ARG A 193 -2.00 -2.75 3.84
CA ARG A 193 -1.62 -1.91 2.70
C ARG A 193 -1.01 -2.78 1.60
N PRO A 194 -1.84 -3.49 0.82
CA PRO A 194 -1.34 -4.41 -0.20
C PRO A 194 -0.47 -3.74 -1.27
N LEU A 195 -0.62 -2.43 -1.49
CA LEU A 195 0.22 -1.68 -2.45
C LEU A 195 1.58 -1.25 -1.87
N ALA A 196 1.99 -1.75 -0.71
CA ALA A 196 3.24 -1.37 -0.02
C ALA A 196 4.50 -1.48 -0.90
N TYR A 197 4.52 -2.39 -1.89
CA TYR A 197 5.65 -2.56 -2.82
C TYR A 197 5.43 -1.90 -4.18
N CYS A 198 4.25 -1.33 -4.42
CA CYS A 198 3.89 -0.72 -5.69
C CYS A 198 4.42 0.73 -5.76
N PRO A 199 5.19 1.09 -6.81
CA PRO A 199 5.55 2.48 -7.08
C PRO A 199 4.35 3.32 -7.50
N GLU A 200 4.26 4.57 -7.03
CA GLU A 200 3.17 5.50 -7.43
C GLU A 200 3.08 5.65 -8.96
N ARG A 201 4.23 5.76 -9.64
CA ARG A 201 4.28 5.89 -11.12
C ARG A 201 3.61 4.73 -11.87
N LEU A 202 3.62 3.52 -11.30
CA LEU A 202 2.98 2.37 -11.94
C LEU A 202 1.47 2.40 -11.69
N ILE A 203 1.06 2.79 -10.48
CA ILE A 203 -0.33 2.98 -10.10
C ILE A 203 -0.99 4.05 -10.97
N ALA A 204 -0.34 5.20 -11.16
CA ALA A 204 -0.85 6.27 -12.02
C ALA A 204 -1.09 5.78 -13.45
N ARG A 205 -0.07 5.17 -14.09
CA ARG A 205 -0.19 4.61 -15.43
C ARG A 205 -1.25 3.52 -15.54
N TYR A 206 -1.42 2.73 -14.50
CA TYR A 206 -2.43 1.66 -14.47
C TYR A 206 -3.84 2.24 -14.36
N ALA A 207 -4.02 3.25 -13.51
CA ALA A 207 -5.28 3.97 -13.39
C ALA A 207 -5.69 4.64 -14.70
N ASP A 208 -4.74 5.28 -15.40
CA ASP A 208 -4.98 5.89 -16.71
C ASP A 208 -5.40 4.82 -17.74
N ALA A 209 -4.68 3.70 -17.79
CA ALA A 209 -4.97 2.62 -18.73
C ALA A 209 -6.31 1.90 -18.44
N MET A 210 -6.71 1.87 -17.17
CA MET A 210 -8.01 1.33 -16.74
C MET A 210 -9.16 2.31 -17.00
N GLY A 211 -8.86 3.60 -17.21
CA GLY A 211 -9.86 4.65 -17.41
C GLY A 211 -10.74 4.85 -16.18
N TYR A 212 -10.16 4.80 -14.97
CA TYR A 212 -10.95 4.95 -13.75
C TYR A 212 -11.63 6.32 -13.67
N PRO A 213 -12.86 6.40 -13.15
CA PRO A 213 -13.55 7.67 -12.95
C PRO A 213 -13.00 8.37 -11.70
N ILE A 214 -11.81 8.97 -11.85
CA ILE A 214 -11.12 9.63 -10.74
C ILE A 214 -11.94 10.81 -10.23
N ILE A 215 -12.24 10.81 -8.93
CA ILE A 215 -12.89 11.92 -8.25
C ILE A 215 -11.79 12.89 -7.78
N PRO A 216 -11.79 14.15 -8.25
CA PRO A 216 -10.81 15.13 -7.79
C PRO A 216 -11.02 15.42 -6.29
N CYS A 217 -9.96 15.30 -5.51
CA CYS A 217 -10.01 15.59 -4.08
C CYS A 217 -9.88 17.10 -3.85
N ASN A 218 -11.00 17.80 -3.74
CA ASN A 218 -11.05 19.23 -3.42
C ASN A 218 -11.29 19.49 -1.91
N LEU A 219 -11.37 18.41 -1.11
CA LEU A 219 -11.79 18.37 0.30
C LEU A 219 -11.04 19.34 1.21
N CYS A 220 -9.74 19.43 1.00
CA CYS A 220 -8.84 20.26 1.77
C CYS A 220 -8.25 21.26 0.80
N GLY A 221 -8.98 22.33 0.47
CA GLY A 221 -8.49 23.43 -0.38
C GLY A 221 -7.04 23.74 -0.04
N SER A 222 -6.14 23.18 -0.86
CA SER A 222 -4.69 23.11 -0.81
C SER A 222 -3.95 23.70 0.41
N GLN A 223 -4.34 23.38 1.65
CA GLN A 223 -3.34 23.28 2.72
C GLN A 223 -2.63 21.96 2.49
N ALA A 224 -1.90 21.89 1.39
CA ALA A 224 -0.83 20.95 1.27
C ALA A 224 -0.03 21.07 2.56
N ASN A 225 0.13 19.95 3.26
CA ASN A 225 1.14 19.92 4.30
C ASN A 225 2.45 20.24 3.59
N ALA A 226 2.94 21.48 3.74
CA ALA A 226 4.11 21.97 3.02
C ALA A 226 5.30 21.01 3.18
N GLN A 227 5.39 20.37 4.35
CA GLN A 227 6.37 19.33 4.65
C GLN A 227 6.23 18.10 3.75
N ARG A 228 5.00 17.62 3.50
CA ARG A 228 4.78 16.46 2.62
C ARG A 228 5.12 16.78 1.17
N GLN A 229 4.74 17.96 0.69
CA GLN A 229 5.12 18.39 -0.66
C GLN A 229 6.64 18.52 -0.80
N GLN A 230 7.30 19.10 0.20
CA GLN A 230 8.76 19.22 0.22
C GLN A 230 9.44 17.84 0.18
N VAL A 231 8.99 16.88 1.00
CA VAL A 231 9.53 15.52 0.98
C VAL A 231 9.25 14.81 -0.34
N LYS A 232 8.05 14.98 -0.92
CA LYS A 232 7.70 14.39 -2.21
C LYS A 232 8.59 14.93 -3.33
N ALA A 233 8.83 16.24 -3.36
CA ALA A 233 9.74 16.88 -4.32
C ALA A 233 11.17 16.34 -4.17
N MET A 234 11.69 16.28 -2.94
CA MET A 234 13.01 15.72 -2.65
C MET A 234 13.16 14.27 -3.15
N LEU A 235 12.15 13.41 -2.92
CA LEU A 235 12.17 12.03 -3.39
C LEU A 235 12.13 11.95 -4.93
N ALA A 236 11.35 12.81 -5.59
CA ALA A 236 11.31 12.88 -7.04
C ALA A 236 12.66 13.32 -7.62
N ASP A 237 13.29 14.34 -7.03
CA ASP A 237 14.60 14.84 -7.43
C ASP A 237 15.67 13.75 -7.29
N TRP A 238 15.68 13.01 -6.19
CA TRP A 238 16.61 11.89 -6.00
C TRP A 238 16.37 10.72 -6.95
N ALA A 239 15.10 10.41 -7.26
CA ALA A 239 14.76 9.38 -8.23
C ALA A 239 15.29 9.74 -9.63
N SER A 240 15.27 11.03 -9.98
CA SER A 240 15.79 11.56 -11.25
C SER A 240 17.33 11.56 -11.27
N ALA A 241 17.96 12.10 -10.23
CA ALA A 241 19.41 12.24 -10.15
C ALA A 241 20.14 10.90 -9.97
N TYR A 242 19.51 9.94 -9.28
CA TYR A 242 20.14 8.67 -8.92
C TYR A 242 19.16 7.50 -9.15
N PRO A 243 19.13 6.91 -10.35
CA PRO A 243 18.32 5.72 -10.63
C PRO A 243 18.59 4.59 -9.63
N GLY A 244 17.54 4.03 -9.05
CA GLY A 244 17.63 2.98 -8.01
C GLY A 244 17.68 3.49 -6.56
N ARG A 245 17.76 4.82 -6.34
CA ARG A 245 17.78 5.39 -4.98
C ARG A 245 16.51 5.07 -4.19
N ILE A 246 15.34 5.17 -4.81
CA ILE A 246 14.06 4.88 -4.16
C ILE A 246 13.95 3.40 -3.79
N GLU A 247 14.46 2.50 -4.63
CA GLU A 247 14.53 1.07 -4.36
C GLU A 247 15.48 0.76 -3.19
N SER A 248 16.65 1.42 -3.15
CA SER A 248 17.59 1.30 -2.02
C SER A 248 16.97 1.79 -0.71
N LEU A 249 16.31 2.96 -0.71
CA LEU A 249 15.60 3.50 0.46
C LEU A 249 14.46 2.57 0.91
N THR A 250 13.72 1.99 -0.04
CA THR A 250 12.66 1.03 0.27
C THR A 250 13.23 -0.23 0.92
N THR A 251 14.37 -0.71 0.41
CA THR A 251 15.08 -1.86 0.96
C THR A 251 15.58 -1.59 2.37
N ALA A 252 16.08 -0.38 2.64
CA ALA A 252 16.52 0.05 3.97
C ALA A 252 15.39 0.00 5.01
N MET A 253 14.12 0.24 4.62
CA MET A 253 12.98 0.11 5.56
C MET A 253 12.78 -1.32 6.10
N LYS A 254 13.35 -2.34 5.44
CA LYS A 254 13.27 -3.75 5.86
C LYS A 254 14.56 -4.28 6.48
N ASN A 255 15.66 -3.53 6.37
CA ASN A 255 16.99 -3.93 6.81
C ASN A 255 17.50 -2.92 7.83
N VAL A 256 17.02 -3.07 9.07
CA VAL A 256 17.37 -2.21 10.21
C VAL A 256 18.46 -2.91 11.00
N VAL A 257 19.55 -2.19 11.29
CA VAL A 257 20.67 -2.69 12.08
C VAL A 257 20.66 -2.00 13.45
N PRO A 258 20.07 -2.59 14.51
CA PRO A 258 19.86 -1.92 15.79
C PRO A 258 21.15 -1.42 16.45
N SER A 259 22.23 -2.18 16.31
CA SER A 259 23.57 -1.84 16.83
C SER A 259 24.13 -0.53 16.27
N HIS A 260 23.59 -0.03 15.14
CA HIS A 260 24.06 1.16 14.44
C HIS A 260 23.10 2.36 14.52
N LEU A 261 21.96 2.24 15.23
CA LEU A 261 20.92 3.29 15.29
C LEU A 261 20.78 3.99 16.65
N GLY A 262 21.64 3.66 17.62
CA GLY A 262 21.76 4.37 18.90
C GLY A 262 20.62 4.15 19.91
N ASP A 263 19.65 3.28 19.61
CA ASP A 263 18.56 2.95 20.52
C ASP A 263 18.99 1.89 21.56
N ARG A 264 19.15 2.32 22.82
CA ARG A 264 19.59 1.47 23.93
C ARG A 264 18.58 0.39 24.34
N ASN A 265 17.32 0.51 23.93
CA ASN A 265 16.31 -0.51 24.19
C ASN A 265 16.33 -1.61 23.12
N LEU A 266 16.76 -1.27 21.89
CA LEU A 266 16.89 -2.24 20.80
C LEU A 266 18.27 -2.90 20.74
N PHE A 267 19.30 -2.25 21.30
CA PHE A 267 20.64 -2.81 21.41
C PHE A 267 21.30 -2.44 22.73
N ASP A 268 21.84 -3.45 23.44
CA ASP A 268 22.48 -3.27 24.74
C ASP A 268 23.91 -2.74 24.61
N PHE A 269 24.04 -1.43 24.40
CA PHE A 269 25.34 -0.76 24.34
C PHE A 269 26.08 -0.79 25.68
N ALA A 270 25.38 -0.91 26.81
CA ALA A 270 25.99 -0.78 28.14
C ALA A 270 26.80 -2.02 28.52
N ASN A 271 26.34 -3.21 28.10
CA ASN A 271 27.01 -4.47 28.39
C ASN A 271 27.93 -4.98 27.28
N LEU A 272 28.13 -4.21 26.20
CA LEU A 272 29.00 -4.61 25.08
C LEU A 272 30.46 -4.73 25.54
N ARG A 273 31.08 -5.91 25.32
CA ARG A 273 32.47 -6.17 25.75
C ARG A 273 33.43 -6.32 24.58
N ARG A 274 34.70 -5.99 24.82
CA ARG A 274 35.78 -6.27 23.87
C ARG A 274 35.91 -7.77 23.63
N GLY A 275 36.04 -8.18 22.38
CA GLY A 275 36.15 -9.59 21.97
C GLY A 275 34.82 -10.26 21.62
N GLU A 276 33.69 -9.62 21.89
CA GLU A 276 32.39 -10.06 21.40
C GLU A 276 32.24 -9.65 19.92
N LYS A 277 31.69 -10.56 19.10
CA LYS A 277 31.30 -10.27 17.70
C LYS A 277 29.78 -10.13 17.64
N PRO A 278 29.22 -8.91 17.60
CA PRO A 278 27.80 -8.72 17.32
C PRO A 278 27.46 -9.33 15.95
N ALA A 279 26.27 -9.91 15.82
CA ALA A 279 25.84 -10.57 14.57
C ALA A 279 25.86 -9.63 13.35
N GLU A 280 25.70 -8.33 13.56
CA GLU A 280 25.78 -7.27 12.55
C GLU A 280 26.82 -6.21 12.99
N GLY A 281 28.01 -6.67 13.41
CA GLY A 281 29.13 -5.82 13.83
C GLY A 281 29.84 -5.14 12.64
N ASP A 282 30.87 -4.37 12.93
CA ASP A 282 31.68 -3.71 11.91
C ASP A 282 32.40 -4.76 11.04
N THR A 283 32.04 -4.78 9.75
CA THR A 283 32.59 -5.69 8.73
C THR A 283 33.78 -5.06 8.00
N ALA A 284 34.34 -3.94 8.48
CA ALA A 284 35.47 -3.25 7.86
C ALA A 284 36.72 -4.13 7.61
N PHE A 285 36.85 -5.26 8.32
CA PHE A 285 37.91 -6.26 8.12
C PHE A 285 37.44 -7.55 7.45
N ASP A 286 36.14 -7.67 7.15
CA ASP A 286 35.62 -8.77 6.36
C ASP A 286 35.93 -8.50 4.88
N SER A 287 36.19 -9.57 4.12
CA SER A 287 36.39 -9.43 2.68
C SER A 287 35.12 -8.81 2.07
N PRO A 288 35.23 -7.76 1.24
CA PRO A 288 34.05 -7.05 0.74
C PRO A 288 33.16 -8.04 -0.02
N VAL A 289 31.94 -8.23 0.48
CA VAL A 289 30.88 -8.87 -0.30
C VAL A 289 30.51 -7.86 -1.39
N MET A 290 31.01 -8.07 -2.61
CA MET A 290 30.62 -7.26 -3.74
C MET A 290 29.10 -7.41 -3.95
N ILE A 291 28.34 -6.37 -3.61
CA ILE A 291 26.92 -6.27 -3.96
C ILE A 291 26.87 -6.04 -5.47
N VAL A 292 26.78 -7.12 -6.24
CA VAL A 292 26.59 -7.06 -7.68
C VAL A 292 25.18 -6.53 -7.94
N SER A 293 25.08 -5.32 -8.48
CA SER A 293 23.82 -4.81 -9.06
C SER A 293 23.34 -5.83 -10.11
N PRO A 294 22.05 -6.25 -10.12
CA PRO A 294 21.56 -7.19 -11.12
C PRO A 294 21.42 -6.46 -12.46
N ALA A 295 22.54 -6.30 -13.16
CA ALA A 295 22.57 -6.04 -14.58
C ALA A 295 22.49 -7.40 -15.30
N GLY A 296 21.48 -7.51 -16.18
CA GLY A 296 21.15 -8.59 -17.11
C GLY A 296 21.99 -9.86 -17.10
N HIS A 297 21.36 -11.00 -16.78
CA HIS A 297 21.84 -12.31 -17.19
C HIS A 297 20.82 -12.98 -18.12
N SER A 298 21.34 -13.51 -19.23
CA SER A 298 20.69 -14.38 -20.20
C SER A 298 20.32 -15.74 -19.57
N PRO A 299 19.38 -16.50 -20.16
CA PRO A 299 18.65 -17.54 -19.46
C PRO A 299 19.30 -18.94 -19.55
N GLU A 300 20.54 -19.13 -19.07
CA GLU A 300 21.18 -20.45 -19.18
C GLU A 300 21.85 -21.04 -17.93
N GLN A 301 21.79 -20.44 -16.73
CA GLN A 301 22.55 -20.97 -15.57
C GLN A 301 21.82 -21.08 -14.24
N ILE A 302 20.52 -21.43 -14.24
CA ILE A 302 19.81 -21.82 -13.00
C ILE A 302 19.44 -23.31 -13.07
N ALA A 303 20.44 -24.18 -12.99
CA ALA A 303 20.23 -25.62 -12.88
C ALA A 303 21.36 -26.35 -12.14
N SER A 304 21.89 -25.78 -11.04
CA SER A 304 22.69 -26.56 -10.09
C SER A 304 22.87 -25.78 -8.79
N HIS A 305 21.94 -25.94 -7.84
CA HIS A 305 22.21 -25.91 -6.39
C HIS A 305 20.88 -26.08 -5.64
N ARG A 306 20.37 -27.32 -5.67
CA ARG A 306 19.63 -27.94 -4.57
C ARG A 306 20.33 -29.28 -4.31
N VAL A 307 20.22 -29.79 -3.08
CA VAL A 307 20.88 -31.01 -2.53
C VAL A 307 22.24 -30.63 -1.92
N THR A 308 22.55 -30.74 -0.62
CA THR A 308 22.15 -31.62 0.51
C THR A 308 22.39 -30.93 1.87
N ALA A 309 21.57 -31.21 2.88
CA ALA A 309 22.03 -31.25 4.28
C ALA A 309 21.15 -32.21 5.09
N HIS A 310 21.54 -33.50 5.07
CA HIS A 310 21.04 -34.54 5.97
C HIS A 310 22.25 -35.37 6.40
N GLY A 311 22.44 -35.54 7.72
CA GLY A 311 23.18 -36.67 8.29
C GLY A 311 24.46 -36.37 9.10
N GLY A 312 24.44 -36.80 10.36
CA GLY A 312 25.61 -37.18 11.19
C GLY A 312 25.93 -36.20 12.33
N GLY A 313 25.80 -36.49 13.63
CA GLY A 313 25.73 -37.76 14.37
C GLY A 313 27.07 -38.08 15.04
N ARG A 314 27.07 -38.10 16.40
CA ARG A 314 27.93 -38.82 17.40
C ARG A 314 28.06 -37.96 18.66
N SER A 315 27.48 -38.31 19.81
CA SER A 315 27.82 -39.39 20.78
C SER A 315 29.18 -39.21 21.44
N CYS A 316 29.20 -38.99 22.76
CA CYS A 316 30.19 -39.51 23.70
C CYS A 316 29.57 -39.56 25.11
N ASP A 317 29.77 -40.69 25.76
CA ASP A 317 29.30 -41.11 27.09
C ASP A 317 29.99 -40.38 28.25
N GLY A 318 29.36 -40.44 29.43
CA GLY A 318 29.90 -40.00 30.73
C GLY A 318 28.81 -39.57 31.70
#